data_AF-A0A1V6IT57-F1
#
_entry.id   AF-A0A1V6IT57-F1
#
_cell.length_a   1.000
_cell.length_b   1.000
_cell.length_c   1.000
_cell.angle_alpha   90.00
_cell.angle_beta   90.00
_cell.angle_gamma   90.00
#
_symmetry.space_group_name_H-M   'P 1'
#
loop_
_entity.id
_entity.type
_entity.pdbx_description
1 polymer ?
#
loop_
_entity_poly.entity_id
_entity_poly.type
_entity_poly.pdbx_seq_one_letter_code
_entity_poly.pdbx_strand_id
1 'polypeptide(L)'
;MTNNYWGPGATINSSVPTSSTFNFEPRLTEPTDIASLSRPTVNETVKSTILDKILVSGTKDANGNLIINGETVIPWDNEVTWSYNLPLTLGDNKFTIVSRDRTGNSSQEIEFTITRLENKFVPTPTINSFKLTTSEATQVLSGGKDINTAIIINGQEVVPLNNETTWQATVALHYGRNTFSIVARSAVGYESDPLSITIERPDTKGEATIAAEKAAAAGVPVDEALTKKLAGYILLQVESKGEAWYVNPLDGQRYFLAGPTNAFNLMRQFGLGVKHSVITAKTIDPKLKGRILIDTEDSGKAYYVHPRTSQLYYLGRPADALAVMRQVGLGISNKDLRKIKLAQ
;
A
#
# COMPACT_ATOMS: atom_id res chain seq x y z
N MET A 1 -54.43 -58.68 -17.07
CA MET A 1 -55.67 -59.44 -17.26
C MET A 1 -56.71 -58.85 -16.30
N THR A 2 -57.79 -58.27 -16.85
CA THR A 2 -59.21 -58.31 -16.39
C THR A 2 -59.51 -58.84 -14.97
N ASN A 3 -60.49 -58.41 -14.17
CA ASN A 3 -61.54 -57.37 -14.20
C ASN A 3 -62.27 -57.48 -12.82
N ASN A 4 -62.85 -56.37 -12.33
CA ASN A 4 -64.09 -56.21 -11.54
C ASN A 4 -64.59 -57.28 -10.53
N TYR A 5 -65.04 -56.84 -9.35
CA TYR A 5 -66.46 -57.00 -8.95
C TYR A 5 -66.84 -56.14 -7.72
N TRP A 6 -67.55 -55.03 -7.94
CA TRP A 6 -68.45 -54.43 -6.93
C TRP A 6 -69.85 -55.00 -7.20
N GLY A 7 -70.51 -55.53 -6.16
CA GLY A 7 -71.92 -55.93 -6.19
C GLY A 7 -72.78 -54.92 -5.40
N PRO A 8 -73.95 -54.49 -5.92
CA PRO A 8 -74.84 -53.53 -5.25
C PRO A 8 -76.00 -54.19 -4.49
N GLY A 9 -76.48 -53.51 -3.44
CA GLY A 9 -77.91 -53.39 -3.12
C GLY A 9 -78.49 -54.23 -1.98
N ALA A 10 -78.95 -53.54 -0.92
CA ALA A 10 -80.24 -53.81 -0.27
C ALA A 10 -80.66 -52.62 0.64
N THR A 11 -81.67 -51.86 0.21
CA THR A 11 -82.63 -51.15 1.09
C THR A 11 -83.60 -52.20 1.68
N ILE A 12 -84.32 -52.11 2.80
CA ILE A 12 -84.94 -51.04 3.62
C ILE A 12 -85.39 -51.76 4.92
N ASN A 13 -85.46 -51.08 6.08
CA ASN A 13 -86.69 -51.18 6.87
C ASN A 13 -86.82 -50.07 7.93
N SER A 14 -87.92 -49.35 7.81
CA SER A 14 -88.43 -48.34 8.72
C SER A 14 -89.19 -49.00 9.89
N SER A 15 -88.60 -48.97 11.07
CA SER A 15 -89.33 -49.12 12.33
C SER A 15 -88.60 -48.38 13.45
N VAL A 16 -88.87 -47.08 13.52
CA VAL A 16 -88.41 -46.19 14.59
C VAL A 16 -89.26 -46.43 15.85
N PRO A 17 -88.66 -46.68 17.02
CA PRO A 17 -89.24 -46.26 18.28
C PRO A 17 -88.89 -44.79 18.54
N THR A 18 -89.92 -44.00 18.84
CA THR A 18 -89.88 -42.58 19.15
C THR A 18 -89.12 -42.29 20.45
N SER A 19 -88.20 -41.32 20.36
CA SER A 19 -87.48 -40.65 21.45
C SER A 19 -86.71 -41.54 22.44
N SER A 20 -85.42 -41.71 22.19
CA SER A 20 -84.41 -41.92 23.23
C SER A 20 -83.56 -40.66 23.31
N THR A 21 -83.89 -39.76 24.23
CA THR A 21 -83.03 -38.62 24.57
C THR A 21 -81.75 -39.14 25.21
N PHE A 22 -80.67 -39.20 24.43
CA PHE A 22 -79.31 -39.33 24.96
C PHE A 22 -78.78 -37.93 25.25
N ASN A 23 -78.88 -37.50 26.52
CA ASN A 23 -78.09 -36.39 27.02
C ASN A 23 -76.62 -36.82 27.05
N PHE A 24 -75.84 -36.36 26.07
CA PHE A 24 -74.40 -36.24 26.27
C PHE A 24 -74.16 -35.00 27.11
N GLU A 25 -74.09 -35.18 28.43
CA GLU A 25 -73.33 -34.23 29.25
C GLU A 25 -71.87 -34.31 28.79
N PRO A 26 -71.23 -33.20 28.39
CA PRO A 26 -69.79 -33.22 28.18
C PRO A 26 -69.12 -33.47 29.53
N ARG A 27 -68.67 -34.69 29.77
CA ARG A 27 -67.70 -34.97 30.84
C ARG A 27 -66.35 -34.37 30.45
N LEU A 28 -66.19 -33.09 30.77
CA LEU A 28 -64.88 -32.50 31.05
C LEU A 28 -64.45 -33.00 32.44
N THR A 29 -64.02 -34.25 32.50
CA THR A 29 -63.36 -34.79 33.69
C THR A 29 -61.87 -34.77 33.43
N GLU A 30 -61.21 -33.84 34.11
CA GLU A 30 -59.77 -33.54 34.18
C GLU A 30 -59.28 -32.38 33.31
N PRO A 31 -59.06 -31.17 33.89
CA PRO A 31 -58.14 -30.21 33.33
C PRO A 31 -56.72 -30.74 33.56
N THR A 32 -56.23 -31.59 32.66
CA THR A 32 -54.79 -31.89 32.58
C THR A 32 -54.10 -30.72 31.89
N ASP A 33 -53.96 -29.66 32.68
CA ASP A 33 -52.78 -28.82 32.80
C ASP A 33 -52.01 -28.46 31.51
N ILE A 34 -52.52 -27.44 30.79
CA ILE A 34 -51.76 -26.69 29.78
C ILE A 34 -51.09 -25.45 30.43
N ALA A 35 -50.87 -25.43 31.75
CA ALA A 35 -50.51 -24.20 32.48
C ALA A 35 -49.04 -23.75 32.28
N SER A 36 -48.27 -24.37 31.39
CA SER A 36 -46.94 -23.89 31.05
C SER A 36 -46.95 -23.17 29.70
N LEU A 37 -46.70 -21.85 29.72
CA LEU A 37 -46.37 -21.08 28.53
C LEU A 37 -45.20 -21.71 27.78
N SER A 38 -45.30 -21.77 26.46
CA SER A 38 -44.21 -22.23 25.61
C SER A 38 -43.03 -21.28 25.78
N ARG A 39 -41.82 -21.86 25.81
CA ARG A 39 -40.59 -21.07 25.75
C ARG A 39 -40.61 -20.26 24.44
N PRO A 40 -40.41 -18.93 24.47
CA PRO A 40 -40.24 -18.17 23.24
C PRO A 40 -39.08 -18.76 22.42
N THR A 41 -38.98 -18.41 21.15
CA THR A 41 -37.81 -18.75 20.35
C THR A 41 -37.11 -17.49 19.92
N VAL A 42 -35.81 -17.59 19.66
CA VAL A 42 -35.03 -16.57 18.97
C VAL A 42 -34.51 -17.24 17.71
N ASN A 43 -34.84 -16.69 16.55
CA ASN A 43 -34.28 -17.11 15.27
C ASN A 43 -32.76 -16.94 15.30
N GLU A 44 -32.05 -17.71 14.47
CA GLU A 44 -30.60 -17.62 14.40
C GLU A 44 -30.15 -16.16 14.19
N THR A 45 -29.33 -15.67 15.10
CA THR A 45 -28.81 -14.29 15.10
C THR A 45 -27.28 -14.31 15.13
N VAL A 46 -26.69 -13.17 14.80
CA VAL A 46 -25.24 -13.01 14.79
C VAL A 46 -24.68 -13.12 16.22
N LYS A 47 -23.57 -13.84 16.35
CA LYS A 47 -22.83 -13.95 17.63
C LYS A 47 -21.98 -12.71 17.92
N SER A 48 -21.59 -11.98 16.88
CA SER A 48 -20.83 -10.72 17.01
C SER A 48 -21.21 -9.72 15.92
N THR A 49 -21.05 -8.43 16.22
CA THR A 49 -21.37 -7.33 15.29
C THR A 49 -20.60 -6.07 15.64
N ILE A 50 -20.47 -5.12 14.71
CA ILE A 50 -19.95 -3.76 14.98
C ILE A 50 -21.08 -2.72 15.18
N LEU A 51 -22.32 -3.11 14.87
CA LEU A 51 -23.48 -2.23 14.96
C LEU A 51 -23.88 -1.98 16.41
N ASP A 52 -24.43 -0.80 16.68
CA ASP A 52 -24.97 -0.40 17.98
C ASP A 52 -26.37 -0.96 18.26
N LYS A 53 -27.01 -1.57 17.26
CA LYS A 53 -28.27 -2.29 17.36
C LYS A 53 -28.37 -3.39 16.34
N ILE A 54 -29.13 -4.44 16.66
CA ILE A 54 -29.46 -5.51 15.72
C ILE A 54 -30.94 -5.85 15.77
N LEU A 55 -31.49 -6.29 14.63
CA LEU A 55 -32.85 -6.82 14.58
C LEU A 55 -32.82 -8.29 14.99
N VAL A 56 -33.45 -8.64 16.10
CA VAL A 56 -33.71 -10.02 16.52
C VAL A 56 -35.18 -10.34 16.28
N SER A 57 -35.47 -11.60 15.99
CA SER A 57 -36.84 -12.07 15.76
C SER A 57 -37.01 -13.49 16.31
N GLY A 58 -38.25 -13.93 16.43
CA GLY A 58 -38.56 -15.29 16.86
C GLY A 58 -40.05 -15.50 17.06
N THR A 59 -40.40 -16.53 17.82
CA THR A 59 -41.80 -16.87 18.13
C THR A 59 -42.12 -16.65 19.60
N LYS A 60 -43.40 -16.36 19.88
CA LYS A 60 -43.99 -16.27 21.22
C LYS A 60 -45.40 -16.85 21.18
N ASP A 61 -45.97 -17.17 22.35
CA ASP A 61 -47.37 -17.58 22.41
C ASP A 61 -48.31 -16.40 22.09
N ALA A 62 -49.44 -16.70 21.46
CA ALA A 62 -50.52 -15.73 21.28
C ALA A 62 -51.04 -15.27 22.65
N ASN A 63 -51.36 -13.98 22.81
CA ASN A 63 -51.73 -13.33 24.06
C ASN A 63 -50.62 -13.21 25.12
N GLY A 64 -49.38 -13.63 24.83
CA GLY A 64 -48.21 -13.39 25.67
C GLY A 64 -47.52 -12.06 25.34
N ASN A 65 -46.94 -11.42 26.35
CA ASN A 65 -46.02 -10.30 26.15
C ASN A 65 -44.58 -10.84 25.93
N LEU A 66 -43.64 -9.98 25.53
CA LEU A 66 -42.22 -10.32 25.50
C LEU A 66 -41.44 -9.39 26.42
N ILE A 67 -40.68 -9.97 27.33
CA ILE A 67 -39.83 -9.28 28.29
C ILE A 67 -38.38 -9.59 27.94
N ILE A 68 -37.57 -8.55 27.69
CA ILE A 68 -36.13 -8.67 27.46
C ILE A 68 -35.40 -7.93 28.58
N ASN A 69 -34.47 -8.60 29.27
CA ASN A 69 -33.71 -8.04 30.41
C ASN A 69 -34.59 -7.43 31.51
N GLY A 70 -35.79 -7.97 31.72
CA GLY A 70 -36.76 -7.50 32.71
C GLY A 70 -37.70 -6.38 32.23
N GLU A 71 -37.52 -5.83 31.02
CA GLU A 71 -38.38 -4.81 30.44
C GLU A 71 -39.36 -5.40 29.42
N THR A 72 -40.63 -4.99 29.47
CA THR A 72 -41.62 -5.40 28.46
C THR A 72 -41.36 -4.66 27.14
N VAL A 73 -40.79 -5.36 26.16
CA VAL A 73 -40.47 -4.83 24.84
C VAL A 73 -41.62 -4.98 23.86
N ILE A 74 -42.46 -6.00 24.04
CA ILE A 74 -43.65 -6.25 23.22
C ILE A 74 -44.82 -6.44 24.18
N PRO A 75 -45.87 -5.61 24.08
CA PRO A 75 -47.05 -5.72 24.94
C PRO A 75 -47.83 -7.01 24.65
N TRP A 76 -48.86 -7.28 25.44
CA TRP A 76 -49.76 -8.40 25.14
C TRP A 76 -50.50 -8.16 23.82
N ASP A 77 -50.20 -9.00 22.84
CA ASP A 77 -50.86 -9.02 21.54
C ASP A 77 -51.18 -10.47 21.12
N ASN A 78 -51.90 -10.63 20.00
CA ASN A 78 -52.23 -11.94 19.44
C ASN A 78 -51.19 -12.47 18.44
N GLU A 79 -50.07 -11.77 18.26
CA GLU A 79 -49.03 -12.19 17.32
C GLU A 79 -48.23 -13.35 17.91
N VAL A 80 -47.87 -14.29 17.03
CA VAL A 80 -47.07 -15.47 17.38
C VAL A 80 -45.60 -15.33 16.98
N THR A 81 -45.30 -14.25 16.28
CA THR A 81 -43.96 -13.86 15.85
C THR A 81 -43.64 -12.49 16.41
N TRP A 82 -42.36 -12.21 16.59
CA TRP A 82 -41.93 -10.90 17.05
C TRP A 82 -40.65 -10.46 16.35
N SER A 83 -40.41 -9.16 16.36
CA SER A 83 -39.13 -8.57 15.99
C SER A 83 -38.81 -7.38 16.89
N TYR A 84 -37.54 -7.22 17.24
CA TYR A 84 -37.09 -6.15 18.14
C TYR A 84 -35.69 -5.66 17.76
N ASN A 85 -35.50 -4.34 17.74
CA ASN A 85 -34.19 -3.72 17.55
C ASN A 85 -33.47 -3.64 18.89
N LEU A 86 -32.58 -4.58 19.13
CA LEU A 86 -31.85 -4.74 20.38
C LEU A 86 -30.66 -3.78 20.43
N PRO A 87 -30.62 -2.80 21.35
CA PRO A 87 -29.47 -1.93 21.51
C PRO A 87 -28.29 -2.69 22.14
N LEU A 88 -27.07 -2.40 21.68
CA LEU A 88 -25.82 -3.05 22.11
C LEU A 88 -24.80 -2.03 22.62
N THR A 89 -24.23 -2.31 23.77
CA THR A 89 -23.04 -1.63 24.31
C THR A 89 -21.76 -2.32 23.84
N LEU A 90 -20.60 -1.65 23.86
CA LEU A 90 -19.33 -2.29 23.48
C LEU A 90 -19.01 -3.47 24.41
N GLY A 91 -18.55 -4.58 23.84
CA GLY A 91 -18.28 -5.82 24.59
C GLY A 91 -19.45 -6.79 24.60
N ASP A 92 -19.47 -7.68 25.60
CA ASP A 92 -20.47 -8.75 25.69
C ASP A 92 -21.81 -8.23 26.22
N ASN A 93 -22.87 -8.39 25.42
CA ASN A 93 -24.23 -8.06 25.80
C ASN A 93 -24.99 -9.37 26.03
N LYS A 94 -25.30 -9.65 27.30
CA LYS A 94 -26.08 -10.82 27.72
C LYS A 94 -27.56 -10.43 27.78
N PHE A 95 -28.39 -11.21 27.11
CA PHE A 95 -29.82 -10.97 26.99
C PHE A 95 -30.61 -12.14 27.53
N THR A 96 -31.61 -11.83 28.35
CA THR A 96 -32.59 -12.82 28.78
C THR A 96 -33.98 -12.49 28.25
N ILE A 97 -34.69 -13.50 27.75
CA ILE A 97 -36.02 -13.37 27.18
C ILE A 97 -37.00 -14.28 27.91
N VAL A 98 -38.11 -13.69 28.34
CA VAL A 98 -39.23 -14.39 29.00
C VAL A 98 -40.54 -13.88 28.40
N SER A 99 -41.52 -14.77 28.24
CA SER A 99 -42.91 -14.41 27.91
C SER A 99 -43.78 -14.55 29.16
N ARG A 100 -44.74 -13.64 29.37
CA ARG A 100 -45.72 -13.71 30.46
C ARG A 100 -47.15 -13.57 29.93
N ASP A 101 -48.04 -14.42 30.40
CA ASP A 101 -49.46 -14.33 30.06
C ASP A 101 -50.20 -13.27 30.90
N ARG A 102 -51.49 -13.08 30.62
CA ARG A 102 -52.36 -12.15 31.38
C ARG A 102 -52.70 -12.65 32.79
N THR A 103 -52.44 -13.92 33.10
CA THR A 103 -52.65 -14.53 34.41
C THR A 103 -51.41 -14.48 35.30
N GLY A 104 -50.28 -14.00 34.76
CA GLY A 104 -49.02 -13.80 35.47
C GLY A 104 -48.04 -14.97 35.36
N ASN A 105 -48.38 -16.07 34.68
CA ASN A 105 -47.45 -17.18 34.48
C ASN A 105 -46.35 -16.74 33.53
N SER A 106 -45.12 -17.19 33.79
CA SER A 106 -43.95 -16.86 32.97
C SER A 106 -43.42 -18.13 32.28
N SER A 107 -42.94 -18.00 31.05
CA SER A 107 -42.31 -19.09 30.30
C SER A 107 -40.92 -19.44 30.89
N GLN A 108 -40.31 -20.53 30.39
CA GLN A 108 -38.88 -20.73 30.57
C GLN A 108 -38.08 -19.57 29.96
N GLU A 109 -36.98 -19.20 30.61
CA GLU A 109 -36.07 -18.16 30.15
C GLU A 109 -35.18 -18.66 29.01
N ILE A 110 -34.91 -17.78 28.05
CA ILE A 110 -33.86 -17.95 27.06
C ILE A 110 -32.76 -16.98 27.38
N GLU A 111 -31.53 -17.46 27.33
CA GLU A 111 -30.36 -16.61 27.38
C GLU A 111 -29.54 -16.74 26.09
N PHE A 112 -29.07 -15.61 25.59
CA PHE A 112 -28.04 -15.57 24.56
C PHE A 112 -27.12 -14.37 24.79
N THR A 113 -25.98 -14.38 24.13
CA THR A 113 -24.98 -13.31 24.25
C THR A 113 -24.56 -12.85 22.86
N ILE A 114 -24.40 -11.53 22.71
CA ILE A 114 -23.93 -10.91 21.48
C ILE A 114 -22.79 -9.96 21.83
N THR A 115 -21.63 -10.22 21.24
CA THR A 115 -20.46 -9.38 21.45
C THR A 115 -20.45 -8.26 20.42
N ARG A 116 -20.55 -7.01 20.88
CA ARG A 116 -20.32 -5.85 20.03
C ARG A 116 -18.83 -5.54 19.98
N LEU A 117 -18.25 -5.66 18.80
CA LEU A 117 -16.86 -5.33 18.52
C LEU A 117 -16.72 -3.85 18.17
N GLU A 118 -15.55 -3.30 18.48
CA GLU A 118 -15.19 -1.95 18.08
C GLU A 118 -14.88 -1.91 16.58
N ASN A 119 -15.43 -0.91 15.87
CA ASN A 119 -15.12 -0.72 14.46
C ASN A 119 -13.78 0.00 14.30
N LYS A 120 -12.73 -0.77 13.98
CA LYS A 120 -11.37 -0.25 13.72
C LYS A 120 -11.09 0.02 12.25
N PHE A 121 -12.10 -0.11 11.39
CA PHE A 121 -11.94 0.06 9.95
C PHE A 121 -11.78 1.53 9.57
N VAL A 122 -10.73 1.83 8.81
CA VAL A 122 -10.49 3.13 8.18
C VAL A 122 -10.21 2.88 6.70
N PRO A 123 -10.95 3.51 5.77
CA PRO A 123 -10.69 3.34 4.34
C PRO A 123 -9.30 3.84 3.93
N THR A 124 -8.62 3.05 3.11
CA THR A 124 -7.34 3.43 2.53
C THR A 124 -7.51 4.65 1.63
N PRO A 125 -6.68 5.71 1.76
CA PRO A 125 -6.76 6.88 0.91
C PRO A 125 -6.42 6.49 -0.54
N THR A 126 -7.00 7.19 -1.50
CA THR A 126 -6.65 7.02 -2.91
C THR A 126 -5.55 8.01 -3.30
N ILE A 127 -4.86 7.72 -4.41
CA ILE A 127 -3.88 8.65 -4.99
C ILE A 127 -4.20 8.87 -6.47
N ASN A 128 -4.18 10.12 -6.88
CA ASN A 128 -4.29 10.53 -8.27
C ASN A 128 -2.99 10.24 -9.03
N SER A 129 -3.00 10.39 -10.35
CA SER A 129 -1.81 10.23 -11.18
C SER A 129 -0.66 11.13 -10.72
N PHE A 130 0.53 10.54 -10.58
CA PHE A 130 1.78 11.22 -10.23
C PHE A 130 2.91 10.75 -11.16
N LYS A 131 4.04 11.47 -11.17
CA LYS A 131 5.23 11.09 -11.94
C LYS A 131 6.00 9.99 -11.22
N LEU A 132 6.06 8.81 -11.85
CA LEU A 132 6.88 7.69 -11.39
C LEU A 132 8.38 7.99 -11.47
N THR A 133 8.79 8.88 -12.37
CA THR A 133 10.18 9.32 -12.50
C THR A 133 10.25 10.85 -12.66
N THR A 134 11.13 11.51 -11.90
CA THR A 134 11.29 12.97 -11.96
C THR A 134 12.72 13.39 -11.63
N SER A 135 13.19 14.53 -12.16
CA SER A 135 14.45 15.17 -11.74
C SER A 135 14.30 16.06 -10.51
N GLU A 136 13.07 16.48 -10.22
CA GLU A 136 12.75 17.44 -9.15
C GLU A 136 13.00 16.87 -7.76
N ALA A 137 13.42 17.74 -6.84
CA ALA A 137 13.66 17.38 -5.44
C ALA A 137 12.37 17.24 -4.62
N THR A 138 11.23 17.61 -5.19
CA THR A 138 9.92 17.52 -4.55
C THR A 138 8.87 17.08 -5.55
N GLN A 139 7.82 16.42 -5.06
CA GLN A 139 6.65 16.11 -5.87
C GLN A 139 5.37 16.30 -5.06
N VAL A 140 4.36 16.88 -5.69
CA VAL A 140 3.03 17.00 -5.09
C VAL A 140 2.26 15.71 -5.32
N LEU A 141 1.78 15.12 -4.25
CA LEU A 141 0.85 14.00 -4.26
C LEU A 141 -0.54 14.51 -3.89
N SER A 142 -1.57 13.94 -4.49
CA SER A 142 -2.96 14.26 -4.18
C SER A 142 -3.85 13.05 -4.36
N GLY A 143 -5.03 13.07 -3.76
CA GLY A 143 -6.00 11.99 -3.92
C GLY A 143 -7.25 12.21 -3.08
N GLY A 144 -8.02 11.14 -2.92
CA GLY A 144 -9.23 11.10 -2.09
C GLY A 144 -8.94 10.54 -0.70
N LYS A 145 -9.73 11.02 0.28
CA LYS A 145 -9.75 10.49 1.64
C LYS A 145 -11.15 10.59 2.22
N ASP A 146 -11.40 9.86 3.29
CA ASP A 146 -12.65 9.99 4.03
C ASP A 146 -12.65 11.26 4.90
N ILE A 147 -13.84 11.78 5.17
CA ILE A 147 -14.02 12.87 6.12
C ILE A 147 -13.56 12.46 7.52
N ASN A 148 -13.15 13.42 8.36
CA ASN A 148 -12.62 13.18 9.70
C ASN A 148 -11.41 12.24 9.74
N THR A 149 -10.63 12.20 8.65
CA THR A 149 -9.35 11.50 8.61
C THR A 149 -8.20 12.45 8.33
N ALA A 150 -7.06 12.18 8.96
CA ALA A 150 -5.76 12.77 8.66
C ALA A 150 -4.99 11.89 7.65
N ILE A 151 -4.03 12.46 6.94
CA ILE A 151 -3.12 11.70 6.05
C ILE A 151 -1.72 11.68 6.64
N ILE A 152 -1.18 10.47 6.75
CA ILE A 152 0.15 10.20 7.28
C ILE A 152 0.99 9.63 6.15
N ILE A 153 2.16 10.22 5.91
CA ILE A 153 3.15 9.72 4.93
C ILE A 153 4.43 9.38 5.69
N ASN A 154 4.89 8.13 5.57
CA ASN A 154 6.10 7.62 6.24
C ASN A 154 6.10 7.89 7.77
N GLY A 155 4.92 7.78 8.40
CA GLY A 155 4.75 8.01 9.84
C GLY A 155 4.60 9.47 10.26
N GLN A 156 4.72 10.44 9.35
CA GLN A 156 4.49 11.86 9.63
C GLN A 156 3.11 12.31 9.15
N GLU A 157 2.38 13.01 10.01
CA GLU A 157 1.12 13.65 9.62
C GLU A 157 1.40 14.81 8.66
N VAL A 158 0.92 14.69 7.43
CA VAL A 158 1.11 15.69 6.37
C VAL A 158 -0.15 16.49 6.08
N VAL A 159 -1.32 15.90 6.33
CA VAL A 159 -2.61 16.59 6.26
C VAL A 159 -3.33 16.33 7.57
N PRO A 160 -3.65 17.39 8.35
CA PRO A 160 -4.30 17.23 9.64
C PRO A 160 -5.73 16.71 9.49
N LEU A 161 -6.28 16.22 10.59
CA LEU A 161 -7.66 15.74 10.63
C LEU A 161 -8.63 16.86 10.22
N ASN A 162 -9.38 16.63 9.14
CA ASN A 162 -10.36 17.58 8.63
C ASN A 162 -11.53 16.87 7.93
N ASN A 163 -12.55 17.63 7.53
CA ASN A 163 -13.76 17.13 6.85
C ASN A 163 -13.67 17.15 5.32
N GLU A 164 -12.47 17.38 4.76
CA GLU A 164 -12.29 17.36 3.32
C GLU A 164 -12.26 15.91 2.81
N THR A 165 -12.76 15.70 1.60
CA THR A 165 -12.75 14.40 0.92
C THR A 165 -11.56 14.24 -0.02
N THR A 166 -10.72 15.28 -0.13
CA THR A 166 -9.51 15.30 -0.92
C THR A 166 -8.33 15.69 -0.05
N TRP A 167 -7.14 15.38 -0.54
CA TRP A 167 -5.89 15.76 0.14
C TRP A 167 -4.82 16.10 -0.88
N GLN A 168 -3.86 16.90 -0.43
CA GLN A 168 -2.66 17.22 -1.17
C GLN A 168 -1.49 17.37 -0.19
N ALA A 169 -0.34 16.81 -0.55
CA ALA A 169 0.89 16.93 0.22
C ALA A 169 2.10 17.04 -0.72
N THR A 170 3.08 17.85 -0.34
CA THR A 170 4.37 17.91 -1.04
C THR A 170 5.36 16.98 -0.35
N VAL A 171 5.88 15.99 -1.08
CA VAL A 171 6.91 15.07 -0.58
C VAL A 171 8.29 15.47 -1.10
N ALA A 172 9.30 15.37 -0.24
CA ALA A 172 10.69 15.53 -0.63
C ALA A 172 11.23 14.21 -1.23
N LEU A 173 12.07 14.32 -2.25
CA LEU A 173 12.65 13.21 -3.00
C LEU A 173 14.18 13.25 -2.91
N HIS A 174 14.75 12.15 -2.47
CA HIS A 174 16.18 11.88 -2.57
C HIS A 174 16.52 11.26 -3.91
N TYR A 175 17.77 11.38 -4.34
CA TYR A 175 18.24 10.68 -5.53
C TYR A 175 18.12 9.16 -5.35
N GLY A 176 17.65 8.47 -6.38
CA GLY A 176 17.36 7.04 -6.38
C GLY A 176 15.90 6.72 -6.11
N ARG A 177 15.66 5.55 -5.51
CA ARG A 177 14.34 5.02 -5.23
C ARG A 177 13.79 5.63 -3.94
N ASN A 178 12.63 6.29 -4.01
CA ASN A 178 11.88 6.82 -2.88
C ASN A 178 10.62 5.99 -2.71
N THR A 179 10.44 5.39 -1.53
CA THR A 179 9.22 4.63 -1.20
C THR A 179 8.42 5.42 -0.18
N PHE A 180 7.12 5.55 -0.43
CA PHE A 180 6.20 6.23 0.45
C PHE A 180 5.11 5.26 0.89
N SER A 181 4.86 5.21 2.20
CA SER A 181 3.73 4.54 2.81
C SER A 181 2.73 5.60 3.25
N ILE A 182 1.51 5.53 2.71
CA ILE A 182 0.44 6.51 2.93
C ILE A 182 -0.70 5.80 3.64
N VAL A 183 -1.10 6.32 4.81
CA VAL A 183 -2.25 5.81 5.57
C VAL A 183 -3.19 6.95 5.92
N ALA A 184 -4.48 6.65 6.00
CA ALA A 184 -5.46 7.54 6.62
C ALA A 184 -5.59 7.18 8.09
N ARG A 185 -5.68 8.18 8.98
CA ARG A 185 -5.89 7.98 10.41
C ARG A 185 -7.17 8.66 10.88
N SER A 186 -8.00 7.95 11.64
CA SER A 186 -9.22 8.48 12.24
C SER A 186 -8.95 9.31 13.50
N ALA A 187 -9.97 10.01 13.99
CA ALA A 187 -9.89 10.78 15.25
C ALA A 187 -9.51 9.95 16.49
N VAL A 188 -9.83 8.65 16.47
CA VAL A 188 -9.56 7.72 17.58
C VAL A 188 -8.18 7.07 17.44
N GLY A 189 -7.46 7.33 16.34
CA GLY A 189 -6.11 6.83 16.10
C GLY A 189 -6.03 5.52 15.31
N TYR A 190 -7.15 4.99 14.80
CA TYR A 190 -7.12 3.85 13.89
C TYR A 190 -6.57 4.25 12.53
N GLU A 191 -5.82 3.35 11.91
CA GLU A 191 -5.18 3.56 10.61
C GLU A 191 -5.74 2.61 9.56
N SER A 192 -5.76 3.07 8.32
CA SER A 192 -6.07 2.23 7.16
C SER A 192 -4.92 1.28 6.83
N ASP A 193 -5.18 0.33 5.94
CA ASP A 193 -4.10 -0.38 5.26
C ASP A 193 -3.19 0.62 4.49
N PRO A 194 -1.87 0.37 4.41
CA PRO A 194 -0.93 1.29 3.79
C PRO A 194 -0.97 1.26 2.27
N LEU A 195 -1.21 2.42 1.67
CA LEU A 195 -0.97 2.65 0.24
C LEU A 195 0.52 2.90 0.00
N SER A 196 1.18 1.95 -0.66
CA SER A 196 2.62 2.04 -0.96
C SER A 196 2.86 2.49 -2.39
N ILE A 197 3.63 3.57 -2.56
CA ILE A 197 4.07 4.06 -3.88
C ILE A 197 5.59 4.16 -3.95
N THR A 198 6.14 4.12 -5.15
CA THR A 198 7.57 4.32 -5.40
C THR A 198 7.78 5.36 -6.48
N ILE A 199 8.67 6.32 -6.21
CA ILE A 199 9.08 7.38 -7.14
C ILE A 199 10.60 7.30 -7.31
N GLU A 200 11.04 7.25 -8.56
CA GLU A 200 12.46 7.24 -8.90
C GLU A 200 12.94 8.64 -9.28
N ARG A 201 13.98 9.13 -8.59
CA ARG A 201 14.67 10.36 -8.95
C ARG A 201 16.07 10.02 -9.44
N PRO A 202 16.28 9.74 -10.73
CA PRO A 202 17.58 9.31 -11.22
C PRO A 202 18.62 10.44 -11.08
N ASP A 203 19.80 10.09 -10.59
CA ASP A 203 20.93 11.02 -10.56
C ASP A 203 21.60 11.07 -11.93
N THR A 204 20.96 11.78 -12.86
CA THR A 204 21.45 11.88 -14.24
C THR A 204 22.69 12.71 -14.36
N LYS A 205 22.97 13.62 -13.40
CA LYS A 205 24.13 14.51 -13.38
C LYS A 205 25.26 14.05 -12.47
N GLY A 206 25.03 13.02 -11.67
CA GLY A 206 26.00 12.55 -10.68
C GLY A 206 26.13 13.48 -9.48
N GLU A 207 25.15 14.35 -9.24
CA GLU A 207 25.19 15.32 -8.15
C GLU A 207 25.23 14.64 -6.79
N ALA A 208 24.53 13.52 -6.62
CA ALA A 208 24.57 12.74 -5.38
C ALA A 208 25.95 12.11 -5.17
N THR A 209 26.52 11.51 -6.21
CA THR A 209 27.87 10.93 -6.16
C THR A 209 28.92 12.00 -5.88
N ILE A 210 28.85 13.16 -6.54
CA ILE A 210 29.77 14.28 -6.31
C ILE A 210 29.64 14.80 -4.87
N ALA A 211 28.41 14.98 -4.36
CA ALA A 211 28.19 15.44 -2.99
C ALA A 211 28.72 14.44 -1.95
N ALA A 212 28.47 13.14 -2.14
CA ALA A 212 28.97 12.08 -1.27
C ALA A 212 30.51 12.03 -1.28
N GLU A 213 31.12 12.11 -2.45
CA GLU A 213 32.58 12.11 -2.60
C GLU A 213 33.23 13.39 -2.06
N LYS A 214 32.58 14.54 -2.21
CA LYS A 214 33.02 15.81 -1.62
C LYS A 214 33.02 15.73 -0.09
N ALA A 215 31.94 15.19 0.50
CA ALA A 215 31.85 14.99 1.94
C ALA A 215 32.90 13.99 2.43
N ALA A 216 33.12 12.90 1.70
CA ALA A 216 34.08 11.87 2.08
C ALA A 216 35.55 12.28 1.88
N ALA A 217 35.83 13.22 0.97
CA ALA A 217 37.14 13.84 0.80
C ALA A 217 37.40 15.03 1.74
N ALA A 218 36.42 15.44 2.55
CA ALA A 218 36.58 16.55 3.48
C ALA A 218 37.69 16.26 4.49
N GLY A 219 38.69 17.15 4.55
CA GLY A 219 39.85 17.00 5.45
C GLY A 219 40.95 16.05 4.95
N VAL A 220 40.81 15.43 3.77
CA VAL A 220 41.88 14.63 3.17
C VAL A 220 42.86 15.57 2.46
N PRO A 221 44.16 15.55 2.79
CA PRO A 221 45.14 16.38 2.11
C PRO A 221 45.31 15.90 0.66
N VAL A 222 45.43 16.87 -0.26
CA VAL A 222 45.68 16.58 -1.67
C VAL A 222 47.11 16.07 -1.84
N ASP A 223 47.28 14.95 -2.52
CA ASP A 223 48.58 14.38 -2.86
C ASP A 223 48.96 14.80 -4.28
N GLU A 224 49.85 15.80 -4.38
CA GLU A 224 50.30 16.32 -5.67
C GLU A 224 51.08 15.31 -6.50
N ALA A 225 51.85 14.42 -5.86
CA ALA A 225 52.65 13.42 -6.56
C ALA A 225 51.75 12.36 -7.19
N LEU A 226 50.75 11.89 -6.43
CA LEU A 226 49.71 11.00 -6.94
C LEU A 226 48.91 11.67 -8.06
N THR A 227 48.50 12.92 -7.87
CA THR A 227 47.73 13.69 -8.86
C THR A 227 48.51 13.83 -10.18
N LYS A 228 49.80 14.17 -10.13
CA LYS A 228 50.66 14.24 -11.33
C LYS A 228 50.82 12.88 -12.01
N LYS A 229 50.95 11.79 -11.24
CA LYS A 229 51.05 10.43 -11.77
C LYS A 229 49.77 9.98 -12.49
N LEU A 230 48.61 10.42 -11.99
CA LEU A 230 47.29 10.05 -12.51
C LEU A 230 46.70 11.10 -13.46
N ALA A 231 47.43 12.17 -13.76
CA ALA A 231 47.02 13.21 -14.69
C ALA A 231 46.67 12.61 -16.06
N GLY A 232 45.47 12.93 -16.53
CA GLY A 232 44.94 12.46 -17.81
C GLY A 232 44.43 11.02 -17.81
N TYR A 233 44.46 10.30 -16.69
CA TYR A 233 43.85 8.98 -16.61
C TYR A 233 42.33 9.08 -16.40
N ILE A 234 41.62 8.15 -17.03
CA ILE A 234 40.27 7.76 -16.62
C ILE A 234 40.43 6.75 -15.48
N LEU A 235 39.85 7.04 -14.32
CA LEU A 235 39.91 6.25 -13.11
C LEU A 235 38.55 5.59 -12.85
N LEU A 236 38.56 4.35 -12.37
CA LEU A 236 37.35 3.61 -12.00
C LEU A 236 37.39 3.28 -10.51
N GLN A 237 36.37 3.69 -9.75
CA GLN A 237 36.24 3.31 -8.34
C GLN A 237 35.89 1.82 -8.24
N VAL A 238 36.83 1.03 -7.71
CA VAL A 238 36.66 -0.42 -7.57
C VAL A 238 36.01 -0.84 -6.23
N GLU A 239 35.90 0.09 -5.29
CA GLU A 239 35.33 -0.13 -3.94
C GLU A 239 33.90 0.45 -3.80
N SER A 240 33.26 0.81 -4.91
CA SER A 240 31.94 1.45 -4.93
C SER A 240 31.14 0.96 -6.16
N LYS A 241 30.23 1.77 -6.70
CA LYS A 241 29.33 1.44 -7.83
C LYS A 241 30.02 1.40 -9.21
N GLY A 242 31.35 1.34 -9.28
CA GLY A 242 32.09 1.40 -10.54
C GLY A 242 32.09 2.79 -11.18
N GLU A 243 32.01 3.84 -10.35
CA GLU A 243 31.99 5.24 -10.75
C GLU A 243 33.27 5.63 -11.49
N ALA A 244 33.12 6.31 -12.63
CA ALA A 244 34.23 6.71 -13.49
C ALA A 244 34.59 8.19 -13.27
N TRP A 245 35.88 8.49 -13.27
CA TRP A 245 36.44 9.82 -13.03
C TRP A 245 37.50 10.13 -14.07
N TYR A 246 37.60 11.39 -14.51
CA TYR A 246 38.68 11.85 -15.37
C TYR A 246 39.54 12.85 -14.61
N VAL A 247 40.85 12.60 -14.53
CA VAL A 247 41.78 13.56 -13.94
C VAL A 247 42.26 14.48 -15.06
N ASN A 248 41.83 15.74 -15.06
CA ASN A 248 42.24 16.67 -16.10
C ASN A 248 43.73 17.03 -15.94
N PRO A 249 44.58 16.81 -16.96
CA PRO A 249 46.01 17.07 -16.86
C PRO A 249 46.37 18.56 -16.79
N LEU A 250 45.43 19.46 -17.09
CA LEU A 250 45.66 20.90 -17.08
C LEU A 250 45.55 21.52 -15.68
N ASP A 251 44.62 21.03 -14.86
CA ASP A 251 44.32 21.58 -13.53
C ASP A 251 44.57 20.58 -12.38
N GLY A 252 44.82 19.31 -12.69
CA GLY A 252 45.01 18.24 -11.71
C GLY A 252 43.73 17.85 -10.96
N GLN A 253 42.55 18.29 -11.40
CA GLN A 253 41.28 18.01 -10.74
C GLN A 253 40.63 16.76 -11.33
N ARG A 254 39.95 16.00 -10.49
CA ARG A 254 39.09 14.89 -10.92
C ARG A 254 37.68 15.37 -11.21
N TYR A 255 37.15 14.94 -12.34
CA TYR A 255 35.79 15.22 -12.79
C TYR A 255 34.98 13.93 -12.85
N PHE A 256 33.75 13.96 -12.32
CA PHE A 256 32.88 12.79 -12.35
C PHE A 256 32.30 12.59 -13.75
N LEU A 257 32.47 11.39 -14.30
CA LEU A 257 31.96 10.99 -15.61
C LEU A 257 30.56 10.36 -15.43
N ALA A 258 29.60 11.19 -15.03
CA ALA A 258 28.23 10.82 -14.64
C ALA A 258 27.40 10.14 -15.76
N GLY A 259 27.74 8.90 -16.09
CA GLY A 259 27.10 8.13 -17.14
C GLY A 259 27.50 8.57 -18.57
N PRO A 260 27.02 7.85 -19.60
CA PRO A 260 27.48 7.99 -21.00
C PRO A 260 27.39 9.42 -21.56
N THR A 261 26.22 10.05 -21.40
CA THR A 261 25.93 11.36 -22.01
C THR A 261 26.75 12.48 -21.37
N ASN A 262 26.80 12.52 -20.03
CA ASN A 262 27.55 13.57 -19.36
C ASN A 262 29.05 13.37 -19.49
N ALA A 263 29.52 12.12 -19.40
CA ALA A 263 30.92 11.83 -19.62
C ALA A 263 31.36 12.28 -21.02
N PHE A 264 30.55 12.00 -22.05
CA PHE A 264 30.81 12.48 -23.41
C PHE A 264 30.84 14.02 -23.51
N ASN A 265 29.86 14.71 -22.93
CA ASN A 265 29.79 16.17 -22.96
C ASN A 265 30.95 16.82 -22.21
N LEU A 266 31.24 16.33 -21.00
CA LEU A 266 32.36 16.79 -20.15
C LEU A 266 33.70 16.56 -20.84
N MET A 267 33.87 15.38 -21.46
CA MET A 267 35.09 15.07 -22.20
C MET A 267 35.29 16.00 -23.40
N ARG A 268 34.23 16.30 -24.16
CA ARG A 268 34.31 17.24 -25.28
C ARG A 268 34.53 18.68 -24.82
N GLN A 269 34.01 19.07 -23.66
CA GLN A 269 34.27 20.40 -23.08
C GLN A 269 35.77 20.63 -22.83
N PHE A 270 36.50 19.61 -22.39
CA PHE A 270 37.96 19.65 -22.23
C PHE A 270 38.74 19.30 -23.51
N GLY A 271 38.03 19.04 -24.60
CA GLY A 271 38.60 18.64 -25.87
C GLY A 271 39.43 19.76 -26.50
N LEU A 272 40.67 19.45 -26.86
CA LEU A 272 41.49 20.33 -27.69
C LEU A 272 41.16 20.12 -29.16
N GLY A 273 40.73 21.17 -29.86
CA GLY A 273 40.62 21.15 -31.32
C GLY A 273 41.98 20.96 -31.98
N VAL A 274 42.14 19.91 -32.77
CA VAL A 274 43.36 19.60 -33.52
C VAL A 274 43.03 19.30 -34.98
N LYS A 275 44.02 19.50 -35.86
CA LYS A 275 43.93 19.11 -37.27
C LYS A 275 43.91 17.59 -37.42
N HIS A 276 43.34 17.10 -38.52
CA HIS A 276 43.25 15.66 -38.80
C HIS A 276 44.64 15.00 -38.89
N SER A 277 45.66 15.75 -39.30
CA SER A 277 47.05 15.29 -39.37
C SER A 277 47.63 14.90 -37.99
N VAL A 278 47.12 15.47 -36.90
CA VAL A 278 47.56 15.13 -35.53
C VAL A 278 46.99 13.77 -35.11
N ILE A 279 45.76 13.45 -35.51
CA ILE A 279 45.10 12.18 -35.19
C ILE A 279 45.71 11.02 -35.99
N THR A 280 46.12 11.27 -37.23
CA THR A 280 46.72 10.28 -38.14
C THR A 280 48.23 10.14 -37.98
N ALA A 281 48.86 10.95 -37.13
CA ALA A 281 50.29 10.92 -36.90
C ALA A 281 50.75 9.57 -36.31
N LYS A 282 51.90 9.07 -36.78
CA LYS A 282 52.52 7.85 -36.23
C LYS A 282 53.00 8.01 -34.77
N THR A 283 53.22 9.25 -34.33
CA THR A 283 53.72 9.56 -32.99
C THR A 283 52.96 10.74 -32.44
N ILE A 284 52.35 10.56 -31.27
CA ILE A 284 51.62 11.62 -30.57
C ILE A 284 52.58 12.39 -29.68
N ASP A 285 52.49 13.73 -29.73
CA ASP A 285 53.27 14.61 -28.87
C ASP A 285 53.03 14.25 -27.38
N PRO A 286 54.09 14.07 -26.56
CA PRO A 286 53.95 13.81 -25.13
C PRO A 286 53.03 14.77 -24.38
N LYS A 287 52.87 16.02 -24.83
CA LYS A 287 51.98 17.04 -24.23
C LYS A 287 50.48 16.75 -24.44
N LEU A 288 50.15 15.90 -25.42
CA LEU A 288 48.77 15.50 -25.72
C LEU A 288 48.34 14.25 -24.96
N LYS A 289 49.27 13.59 -24.25
CA LYS A 289 48.97 12.40 -23.45
C LYS A 289 47.96 12.71 -22.36
N GLY A 290 46.95 11.86 -22.25
CA GLY A 290 45.87 12.02 -21.30
C GLY A 290 44.86 13.10 -21.63
N ARG A 291 45.02 13.80 -22.77
CA ARG A 291 44.07 14.81 -23.24
C ARG A 291 43.02 14.18 -24.13
N ILE A 292 41.94 14.94 -24.30
CA ILE A 292 40.88 14.63 -25.24
C ILE A 292 41.10 15.53 -26.44
N LEU A 293 41.15 14.93 -27.62
CA LEU A 293 41.38 15.61 -28.89
C LEU A 293 40.09 15.61 -29.70
N ILE A 294 39.74 16.75 -30.26
CA ILE A 294 38.60 16.90 -31.17
C ILE A 294 39.16 17.19 -32.54
N ASP A 295 38.87 16.31 -33.48
CA ASP A 295 39.24 16.50 -34.88
C ASP A 295 38.31 17.55 -35.51
N THR A 296 38.83 18.75 -35.73
CA THR A 296 38.05 19.86 -36.30
C THR A 296 37.83 19.72 -37.81
N GLU A 297 38.56 18.81 -38.46
CA GLU A 297 38.53 18.61 -39.92
C GLU A 297 37.77 17.32 -40.31
N ASP A 298 37.47 16.44 -39.35
CA ASP A 298 36.65 15.24 -39.52
C ASP A 298 35.43 15.21 -38.58
N SER A 299 34.44 16.05 -38.91
CA SER A 299 33.11 16.06 -38.27
C SER A 299 33.11 16.23 -36.73
N GLY A 300 34.18 16.77 -36.14
CA GLY A 300 34.27 16.97 -34.70
C GLY A 300 34.44 15.66 -33.89
N LYS A 301 34.96 14.59 -34.52
CA LYS A 301 35.22 13.31 -33.85
C LYS A 301 36.14 13.49 -32.64
N ALA A 302 35.80 12.85 -31.53
CA ALA A 302 36.55 12.96 -30.28
C ALA A 302 37.36 11.70 -30.00
N TYR A 303 38.61 11.89 -29.57
CA TYR A 303 39.55 10.82 -29.25
C TYR A 303 40.18 11.06 -27.88
N TYR A 304 40.26 10.03 -27.06
CA TYR A 304 41.03 10.03 -25.82
C TYR A 304 42.43 9.50 -26.08
N VAL A 305 43.46 10.25 -25.68
CA VAL A 305 44.86 9.81 -25.78
C VAL A 305 45.27 9.15 -24.47
N HIS A 306 45.50 7.84 -24.47
CA HIS A 306 45.87 7.14 -23.25
C HIS A 306 47.26 7.60 -22.73
N PRO A 307 47.41 8.01 -21.46
CA PRO A 307 48.64 8.60 -20.92
C PRO A 307 49.90 7.73 -21.07
N ARG A 308 49.78 6.42 -20.80
CA ARG A 308 50.88 5.46 -20.89
C ARG A 308 51.22 5.02 -22.32
N THR A 309 50.22 4.55 -23.07
CA THR A 309 50.44 3.90 -24.37
C THR A 309 50.45 4.87 -25.54
N SER A 310 49.98 6.12 -25.35
CA SER A 310 49.78 7.11 -26.42
C SER A 310 48.78 6.67 -27.49
N GLN A 311 48.03 5.60 -27.25
CA GLN A 311 47.00 5.11 -28.16
C GLN A 311 45.77 6.03 -28.12
N LEU A 312 45.22 6.28 -29.30
CA LEU A 312 43.99 7.04 -29.49
C LEU A 312 42.79 6.10 -29.41
N TYR A 313 41.86 6.41 -28.51
CA TYR A 313 40.59 5.70 -28.38
C TYR A 313 39.47 6.61 -28.85
N TYR A 314 38.76 6.18 -29.89
CA TYR A 314 37.63 6.93 -30.43
C TYR A 314 36.46 6.89 -29.43
N LEU A 315 36.01 8.06 -28.99
CA LEU A 315 34.92 8.19 -28.01
C LEU A 315 33.53 8.08 -28.64
N GLY A 316 33.43 8.10 -29.97
CA GLY A 316 32.20 7.75 -30.70
C GLY A 316 30.96 8.51 -30.26
N ARG A 317 29.86 7.77 -30.09
CA ARG A 317 28.62 8.23 -29.46
C ARG A 317 28.71 8.06 -27.94
N PRO A 318 27.81 8.67 -27.15
CA PRO A 318 27.81 8.51 -25.69
C PRO A 318 27.97 7.06 -25.20
N ALA A 319 27.28 6.10 -25.82
CA ALA A 319 27.39 4.68 -25.46
C ALA A 319 28.79 4.09 -25.70
N ASP A 320 29.46 4.49 -26.77
CA ASP A 320 30.82 4.04 -27.13
C ASP A 320 31.85 4.59 -26.14
N ALA A 321 31.67 5.85 -25.72
CA ALA A 321 32.53 6.52 -24.76
C ALA A 321 32.59 5.74 -23.42
N LEU A 322 31.46 5.21 -22.95
CA LEU A 322 31.43 4.39 -21.73
C LEU A 322 32.23 3.08 -21.89
N ALA A 323 32.12 2.42 -23.05
CA ALA A 323 32.88 1.20 -23.31
C ALA A 323 34.38 1.47 -23.30
N VAL A 324 34.82 2.57 -23.92
CA VAL A 324 36.20 3.03 -23.87
C VAL A 324 36.64 3.30 -22.44
N MET A 325 35.85 4.05 -21.65
CA MET A 325 36.17 4.36 -20.24
C MET A 325 36.37 3.10 -19.39
N ARG A 326 35.59 2.04 -19.64
CA ARG A 326 35.74 0.75 -18.96
C ARG A 326 36.96 -0.03 -19.42
N GLN A 327 37.28 0.04 -20.72
CA GLN A 327 38.42 -0.66 -21.31
C GLN A 327 39.76 -0.06 -20.88
N VAL A 328 39.85 1.27 -20.82
CA VAL A 328 41.10 2.00 -20.56
C VAL A 328 41.19 2.53 -19.13
N GLY A 329 40.12 2.37 -18.35
CA GLY A 329 40.01 2.88 -17.00
C GLY A 329 40.96 2.18 -16.05
N LEU A 330 41.68 2.98 -15.25
CA LEU A 330 42.57 2.49 -14.21
C LEU A 330 41.78 2.37 -12.90
N GLY A 331 41.74 1.18 -12.31
CA GLY A 331 41.12 0.98 -10.99
C GLY A 331 41.83 1.80 -9.91
N ILE A 332 41.05 2.45 -9.04
CA ILE A 332 41.57 3.23 -7.91
C ILE A 332 40.75 2.98 -6.64
N SER A 333 41.43 2.94 -5.50
CA SER A 333 40.81 2.86 -4.17
C SER A 333 40.10 4.17 -3.84
N ASN A 334 39.08 4.12 -2.99
CA ASN A 334 38.41 5.33 -2.50
C ASN A 334 39.38 6.22 -1.70
N LYS A 335 40.31 5.60 -0.97
CA LYS A 335 41.35 6.30 -0.20
C LYS A 335 42.25 7.15 -1.10
N ASP A 336 42.73 6.60 -2.21
CA ASP A 336 43.66 7.29 -3.09
C ASP A 336 42.94 8.28 -4.01
N LEU A 337 41.72 7.96 -4.46
CA LEU A 337 40.91 8.89 -5.24
C LEU A 337 40.62 10.18 -4.48
N ARG A 338 40.34 10.10 -3.17
CA ARG A 338 40.03 11.26 -2.32
C ARG A 338 41.23 12.17 -2.06
N LYS A 339 42.45 11.72 -2.35
CA LYS A 339 43.66 12.56 -2.35
C LYS A 339 43.80 13.39 -3.62
N ILE A 340 42.94 13.20 -4.62
CA ILE A 340 42.90 14.01 -5.84
C ILE A 340 41.78 15.04 -5.68
N LYS A 341 42.10 16.31 -5.94
CA LYS A 341 41.16 17.42 -5.79
C LYS A 341 39.92 17.20 -6.67
N LEU A 342 38.74 17.17 -6.04
CA LEU A 342 37.46 17.09 -6.74
C LEU A 342 37.12 18.45 -7.37
N ALA A 343 36.75 18.45 -8.66
CA ALA A 343 36.25 19.64 -9.32
C ALA A 343 34.90 20.08 -8.72
N GLN A 344 34.75 21.39 -8.50
CA GLN A 344 33.55 21.98 -7.90
C GLN A 344 32.46 22.28 -8.92
#